data_AF-A0A955X8U5-F1
#
_entry.id   AF-A0A955X8U5-F1
#
_cell.length_a   1.000
_cell.length_b   1.000
_cell.length_c   1.000
_cell.angle_alpha   90.00
_cell.angle_beta   90.00
_cell.angle_gamma   90.00
#
_symmetry.space_group_name_H-M   'P 1'
#
loop_
_entity.id
_entity.type
_entity.pdbx_description
1 polymer ?
#
loop_
_entity_poly.entity_id
_entity_poly.type
_entity_poly.pdbx_seq_one_letter_code
_entity_poly.pdbx_strand_id
1 'polypeptide(L)'
;MAQADLPKAEAPAKAAAKPEAAKKRTRRTFPEQKEFESMEAAILLAEEKVSMLEAKTSDPEQLRKLGAGLKGALAELDSARATVEKLYTRWAELSELDAYGR
;
A
#
# COMPACT_ATOMS: atom_id res chain seq x y z
N MET A 1 -27.58 35.30 -43.39
CA MET A 1 -26.87 35.76 -42.17
C MET A 1 -26.09 34.58 -41.64
N ALA A 2 -24.78 34.59 -41.82
CA ALA A 2 -23.89 33.53 -41.33
C ALA A 2 -23.63 33.77 -39.84
N GLN A 3 -24.00 32.80 -38.99
CA GLN A 3 -23.61 32.81 -37.59
C GLN A 3 -22.19 32.23 -37.49
N ALA A 4 -21.30 33.03 -36.93
CA ALA A 4 -19.92 32.67 -36.64
C ALA A 4 -19.88 31.74 -35.42
N ASP A 5 -19.35 30.54 -35.65
CA ASP A 5 -18.97 29.59 -34.62
C ASP A 5 -17.66 30.06 -33.97
N LEU A 6 -17.68 30.30 -32.66
CA LEU A 6 -16.52 30.63 -31.83
C LEU A 6 -16.29 29.49 -30.84
N PRO A 7 -15.26 28.64 -30.97
CA PRO A 7 -14.89 27.72 -29.91
C PRO A 7 -14.12 28.48 -28.82
N LYS A 8 -14.76 28.61 -27.65
CA LYS A 8 -14.16 29.09 -26.41
C LYS A 8 -13.19 28.03 -25.88
N ALA A 9 -11.91 28.20 -26.19
CA ALA A 9 -10.82 27.41 -25.62
C ALA A 9 -10.04 28.28 -24.63
N GLU A 10 -10.38 28.19 -23.34
CA GLU A 10 -9.48 28.57 -22.25
C GLU A 10 -9.61 27.53 -21.14
N ALA A 11 -8.73 26.53 -21.21
CA ALA A 11 -8.45 25.63 -20.10
C ALA A 11 -7.57 26.39 -19.08
N PRO A 12 -7.87 26.35 -17.77
CA PRO A 12 -6.97 26.94 -16.80
C PRO A 12 -5.72 26.09 -16.70
N ALA A 13 -4.58 26.66 -17.11
CA ALA A 13 -3.26 26.13 -16.89
C ALA A 13 -3.05 25.94 -15.38
N LYS A 14 -3.06 24.67 -14.94
CA LYS A 14 -2.71 24.25 -13.60
C LYS A 14 -1.25 24.63 -13.37
N ALA A 15 -1.05 25.73 -12.64
CA ALA A 15 0.26 26.19 -12.21
C ALA A 15 1.03 25.03 -11.57
N ALA A 16 2.13 24.65 -12.22
CA ALA A 16 3.09 23.71 -11.68
C ALA A 16 3.79 24.39 -10.49
N ALA A 17 3.28 24.13 -9.29
CA ALA A 17 3.96 24.47 -8.06
C ALA A 17 5.24 23.62 -7.96
N LYS A 18 6.37 24.32 -8.05
CA LYS A 18 7.73 23.81 -7.77
C LYS A 18 7.73 23.20 -6.37
N PRO A 19 8.30 22.00 -6.12
CA PRO A 19 8.37 21.46 -4.78
C PRO A 19 9.39 22.28 -3.98
N GLU A 20 8.90 23.27 -3.26
CA GLU A 20 9.60 23.91 -2.16
C GLU A 20 10.00 22.80 -1.18
N ALA A 21 11.28 22.76 -0.82
CA ALA A 21 11.87 21.73 0.05
C ALA A 21 10.93 21.43 1.21
N ALA A 22 10.33 20.24 1.17
CA ALA A 22 9.27 19.86 2.09
C ALA A 22 9.84 19.90 3.52
N LYS A 23 9.50 20.95 4.28
CA LYS A 23 9.56 20.92 5.74
C LYS A 23 8.97 19.58 6.15
N LYS A 24 9.76 18.75 6.85
CA LYS A 24 9.32 17.45 7.35
C LYS A 24 7.96 17.64 8.00
N ARG A 25 6.91 17.15 7.33
CA ARG A 25 5.55 17.35 7.79
C ARG A 25 5.42 16.61 9.11
N THR A 26 4.89 17.28 10.11
CA THR A 26 4.75 16.75 11.47
C THR A 26 3.38 16.16 11.72
N ARG A 27 2.46 16.15 10.73
CA ARG A 27 1.12 15.56 10.81
C ARG A 27 0.74 14.86 9.51
N ARG A 28 0.00 13.76 9.62
CA ARG A 28 -0.65 13.07 8.51
C ARG A 28 -1.71 13.96 7.85
N THR A 29 -1.83 13.85 6.55
CA THR A 29 -2.93 14.40 5.75
C THR A 29 -4.16 13.48 5.80
N PHE A 30 -5.34 13.99 5.42
CA PHE A 30 -6.57 13.18 5.37
C PHE A 30 -6.44 11.84 4.60
N PRO A 31 -5.83 11.78 3.40
CA PRO A 31 -5.63 10.49 2.72
C PRO A 31 -4.67 9.55 3.47
N GLU A 32 -3.64 10.08 4.13
CA GLU A 32 -2.72 9.27 4.95
C GLU A 32 -3.39 8.74 6.22
N GLN A 33 -4.33 9.50 6.81
CA GLN A 33 -5.15 9.03 7.91
C GLN A 33 -6.05 7.87 7.48
N LYS A 34 -6.67 7.98 6.29
CA LYS A 34 -7.45 6.89 5.70
C LYS A 34 -6.61 5.65 5.38
N GLU A 35 -5.41 5.86 4.85
CA GLU A 35 -4.44 4.79 4.61
C GLU A 35 -4.10 4.07 5.92
N PHE A 36 -3.79 4.81 6.98
CA PHE A 36 -3.49 4.25 8.30
C PHE A 36 -4.63 3.39 8.85
N GLU A 37 -5.87 3.89 8.82
CA GLU A 37 -7.07 3.15 9.24
C GLU A 37 -7.27 1.86 8.43
N SER A 38 -7.02 1.90 7.12
CA SER A 38 -7.12 0.71 6.27
C SER A 38 -5.95 -0.26 6.44
N MET A 39 -4.79 0.24 6.88
CA MET A 39 -3.55 -0.54 6.90
C MET A 39 -3.56 -1.59 8.01
N GLU A 40 -4.22 -1.35 9.14
CA GLU A 40 -4.39 -2.38 10.17
C GLU A 40 -5.13 -3.61 9.63
N ALA A 41 -6.21 -3.40 8.89
CA ALA A 41 -6.94 -4.50 8.24
C ALA A 41 -6.09 -5.19 7.15
N ALA A 42 -5.29 -4.43 6.41
CA ALA A 42 -4.38 -4.99 5.40
C ALA A 42 -3.26 -5.83 6.02
N ILE A 43 -2.72 -5.41 7.17
CA ILE A 43 -1.71 -6.16 7.94
C ILE A 43 -2.31 -7.48 8.41
N LEU A 44 -3.48 -7.45 9.05
CA LEU A 44 -4.14 -8.67 9.54
C LEU A 44 -4.40 -9.67 8.42
N LEU A 45 -4.87 -9.21 7.25
CA LEU A 45 -5.10 -10.08 6.10
C LEU A 45 -3.78 -10.68 5.56
N ALA A 46 -2.72 -9.88 5.51
CA ALA A 46 -1.41 -10.34 5.06
C ALA A 46 -0.80 -11.35 6.05
N GLU A 47 -0.94 -11.12 7.36
CA GLU A 47 -0.52 -12.04 8.41
C GLU A 47 -1.30 -13.35 8.38
N GLU A 48 -2.62 -13.30 8.19
CA GLU A 48 -3.44 -14.51 8.02
C GLU A 48 -2.98 -15.31 6.81
N LYS A 49 -2.68 -14.63 5.69
CA LYS A 49 -2.15 -15.27 4.50
C LYS A 49 -0.79 -15.95 4.75
N VAL A 50 0.11 -15.28 5.48
CA VAL A 50 1.40 -15.86 5.91
C VAL A 50 1.14 -17.11 6.74
N SER A 51 0.32 -17.01 7.79
CA SER A 51 0.01 -18.13 8.69
C SER A 51 -0.60 -19.33 7.94
N MET A 52 -1.54 -19.07 7.02
CA MET A 52 -2.10 -20.10 6.16
C MET A 52 -1.02 -20.77 5.31
N LEU A 53 -0.17 -20.01 4.61
CA LEU A 53 0.88 -20.57 3.75
C LEU A 53 1.94 -21.32 4.56
N GLU A 54 2.28 -20.84 5.76
CA GLU A 54 3.18 -21.52 6.70
C GLU A 54 2.60 -22.86 7.15
N ALA A 55 1.32 -22.91 7.51
CA ALA A 55 0.66 -24.16 7.87
C ALA A 55 0.71 -25.16 6.69
N LYS A 56 0.40 -24.70 5.47
CA LYS A 56 0.45 -25.54 4.26
C LYS A 56 1.84 -26.07 3.92
N THR A 57 2.87 -25.28 4.20
CA THR A 57 4.27 -25.63 3.90
C THR A 57 4.96 -26.35 5.05
N SER A 58 4.38 -26.36 6.25
CA SER A 58 4.90 -27.08 7.42
C SER A 58 4.21 -28.44 7.64
N ASP A 59 2.99 -28.64 7.12
CA ASP A 59 2.28 -29.92 7.20
C ASP A 59 2.82 -30.94 6.18
N PRO A 60 3.41 -32.08 6.63
CA PRO A 60 3.91 -33.13 5.75
C PRO A 60 2.88 -33.68 4.76
N GLU A 61 1.60 -33.76 5.15
CA GLU A 61 0.52 -34.23 4.27
C GLU A 61 0.20 -33.22 3.17
N GLN A 62 0.28 -31.92 3.48
CA GLN A 62 0.13 -30.88 2.47
C GLN A 62 1.36 -30.77 1.56
N LEU A 63 2.56 -30.98 2.08
CA LEU A 63 3.79 -31.05 1.29
C LEU A 63 3.73 -32.18 0.24
N ARG A 64 3.23 -33.36 0.64
CA ARG A 64 2.99 -34.48 -0.29
C ARG A 64 2.00 -34.13 -1.40
N LYS A 65 0.92 -33.39 -1.06
CA LYS A 65 -0.10 -32.93 -2.02
C LYS A 65 0.39 -31.82 -2.94
N LEU A 66 1.20 -30.90 -2.43
CA LEU A 66 1.77 -29.77 -3.18
C LEU A 66 2.76 -30.26 -4.24
N GLY A 67 3.61 -31.24 -3.92
CA GLY A 67 4.59 -31.79 -4.84
C GLY A 67 5.41 -30.71 -5.54
N ALA A 68 5.31 -30.61 -6.88
CA ALA A 68 5.99 -29.59 -7.67
C ALA A 68 5.54 -28.14 -7.37
N GLY A 69 4.34 -27.96 -6.80
CA GLY A 69 3.80 -26.66 -6.38
C GLY A 69 4.43 -26.09 -5.12
N LEU A 70 5.23 -26.87 -4.37
CA LEU A 70 5.88 -26.43 -3.13
C LEU A 70 6.75 -25.20 -3.33
N LYS A 71 7.54 -25.16 -4.42
CA LYS A 71 8.40 -24.02 -4.72
C LYS A 71 7.59 -22.72 -4.92
N GLY A 72 6.43 -22.83 -5.57
CA GLY A 72 5.51 -21.71 -5.75
C GLY A 72 4.90 -21.26 -4.42
N ALA A 73 4.47 -22.19 -3.58
CA ALA A 73 3.93 -21.90 -2.26
C ALA A 73 4.95 -21.22 -1.33
N LEU A 74 6.22 -21.66 -1.36
CA LEU A 74 7.31 -21.01 -0.62
C LEU A 74 7.62 -19.60 -1.13
N ALA A 75 7.59 -19.39 -2.45
CA ALA A 75 7.75 -18.06 -3.03
C ALA A 75 6.58 -17.12 -2.68
N GLU A 76 5.35 -17.65 -2.65
CA GLU A 76 4.18 -16.89 -2.22
C GLU A 76 4.25 -16.54 -0.73
N LEU A 77 4.74 -17.47 0.09
CA LEU A 77 4.97 -17.25 1.52
C LEU A 77 5.99 -16.12 1.75
N ASP A 78 7.12 -16.16 1.05
CA ASP A 78 8.15 -15.12 1.12
C ASP A 78 7.59 -13.74 0.72
N SER A 79 6.85 -13.69 -0.39
CA SER A 79 6.19 -12.47 -0.86
C SER A 79 5.14 -11.94 0.13
N ALA A 80 4.37 -12.83 0.76
CA ALA A 80 3.40 -12.45 1.79
C ALA A 80 4.10 -11.88 3.03
N ARG A 81 5.20 -12.49 3.49
CA ARG A 81 6.02 -11.97 4.60
C ARG A 81 6.62 -10.60 4.27
N ALA A 82 7.18 -10.43 3.07
CA ALA A 82 7.70 -9.15 2.61
C ALA A 82 6.59 -8.07 2.52
N THR A 83 5.35 -8.48 2.24
CA THR A 83 4.20 -7.56 2.23
C THR A 83 3.86 -7.10 3.64
N VAL A 84 3.81 -8.02 4.61
CA VAL A 84 3.62 -7.70 6.04
C VAL A 84 4.68 -6.70 6.51
N GLU A 85 5.96 -6.94 6.20
CA GLU A 85 7.06 -6.04 6.56
C GLU A 85 6.90 -4.63 5.95
N LYS A 86 6.53 -4.55 4.67
CA LYS A 86 6.28 -3.27 3.99
C LYS A 86 5.11 -2.51 4.63
N LEU A 87 4.03 -3.21 4.96
CA LEU A 87 2.88 -2.61 5.62
C LEU A 87 3.23 -2.10 7.01
N TYR A 88 3.98 -2.88 7.80
CA TYR A 88 4.47 -2.41 9.10
C TYR A 88 5.44 -1.23 8.99
N THR A 89 6.34 -1.24 8.01
CA THR A 89 7.25 -0.12 7.74
C THR A 89 6.46 1.15 7.45
N ARG A 90 5.50 1.07 6.53
CA ARG A 90 4.63 2.20 6.17
C ARG A 90 3.78 2.66 7.36
N TRP A 91 3.26 1.73 8.15
CA TRP A 91 2.52 2.03 9.37
C TRP A 91 3.36 2.74 10.41
N ALA A 92 4.63 2.34 10.57
CA ALA A 92 5.57 3.01 11.45
C ALA A 92 5.85 4.45 10.98
N GLU A 93 6.15 4.66 9.69
CA GLU A 93 6.35 6.00 9.11
C GLU A 93 5.13 6.91 9.37
N LEU A 94 3.93 6.40 9.10
CA LEU A 94 2.71 7.16 9.38
C LEU A 94 2.58 7.41 10.90
N SER A 95 2.86 6.44 11.77
CA SER A 95 2.80 6.60 13.24
C SER A 95 3.74 7.69 13.75
N GLU A 96 4.94 7.79 13.19
CA GLU A 96 5.88 8.87 13.51
C GLU A 96 5.33 10.24 13.09
N LEU A 97 4.61 10.32 11.96
CA LEU A 97 3.94 11.56 11.53
C LEU A 97 2.80 11.97 12.48
N ASP A 98 2.15 11.09 13.23
CA ASP A 98 1.20 11.51 14.27
C ASP A 98 1.93 11.95 15.53
N ALA A 99 2.94 11.17 15.96
CA ALA A 99 3.68 11.40 17.19
C ALA A 99 4.45 12.74 17.19
N TYR A 100 4.97 13.18 16.04
CA TYR A 100 5.65 14.48 15.91
C TYR A 100 4.71 15.70 15.90
N GLY A 101 3.41 15.47 15.73
CA GLY A 101 2.41 16.52 15.58
C GLY A 101 1.64 16.84 16.85
N ARG A 102 1.93 16.11 17.94
CA ARG A 102 1.23 16.18 19.22
C ARG A 102 1.99 17.00 20.26
#